data_AF-A0A955KQL3-F1
#
_entry.id   AF-A0A955KQL3-F1
#
_cell.length_a   1.000
_cell.length_b   1.000
_cell.length_c   1.000
_cell.angle_alpha   90.00
_cell.angle_beta   90.00
_cell.angle_gamma   90.00
#
_symmetry.space_group_name_H-M   'P 1'
#
loop_
_entity.id
_entity.type
_entity.pdbx_description
1 polymer ?
#
loop_
_entity_poly.entity_id
_entity_poly.type
_entity_poly.pdbx_seq_one_letter_code
_entity_poly.pdbx_strand_id
1 'polypeptide(L)'
;GDTVAVHYVGNLQGGAEFDNSRKRGTPFEFTVGKGMVIEGWDKGLVGMQVGGQRALVIPPEMAYGEQGIGPIPPNSTLVFMIELVEIK
;
A
#
# COMPACT_ATOMS: atom_id res chain seq x y z
N GLY A 1 -5.01 -16.70 0.49
CA GLY A 1 -4.88 -15.33 -0.02
C GLY A 1 -4.50 -15.45 -1.46
N ASP A 2 -5.07 -14.58 -2.29
CA ASP A 2 -4.80 -14.55 -3.72
C ASP A 2 -3.54 -13.73 -3.96
N THR A 3 -2.84 -14.02 -5.06
CA THR A 3 -1.70 -13.18 -5.46
C THR A 3 -2.22 -12.05 -6.32
N VAL A 4 -1.91 -10.82 -5.95
CA VAL A 4 -2.42 -9.63 -6.64
C VAL A 4 -1.26 -8.82 -7.19
N ALA A 5 -1.49 -8.18 -8.33
CA ALA A 5 -0.60 -7.16 -8.89
C ALA A 5 -1.28 -5.79 -8.76
N VAL A 6 -0.62 -4.83 -8.12
CA VAL A 6 -1.19 -3.49 -7.90
C VAL A 6 -0.26 -2.39 -8.37
N HIS A 7 -0.86 -1.34 -8.92
CA HIS A 7 -0.20 -0.04 -8.98
C HIS A 7 -0.55 0.79 -7.74
N TYR A 8 0.38 1.60 -7.26
CA TYR A 8 0.14 2.45 -6.11
C TYR A 8 0.98 3.72 -6.11
N VAL A 9 0.49 4.71 -5.38
CA VAL A 9 1.21 5.91 -4.95
C VAL A 9 1.07 6.03 -3.44
N GLY A 10 2.19 6.07 -2.73
CA GLY A 10 2.27 6.23 -1.28
C GLY A 10 2.78 7.62 -0.90
N ASN A 11 2.01 8.31 -0.06
CA ASN A 11 2.34 9.64 0.45
C ASN A 11 2.28 9.67 1.97
N LEU A 12 3.11 10.49 2.61
CA LEU A 12 2.94 10.85 4.02
C LEU A 12 1.68 11.71 4.15
N GLN A 13 1.04 11.67 5.32
CA GLN A 13 0.00 12.64 5.67
C GLN A 13 0.57 14.06 5.55
N GLY A 14 0.03 14.83 4.58
CA GLY A 14 0.60 16.12 4.15
C GLY A 14 1.01 16.16 2.67
N GLY A 15 1.01 15.02 1.98
CA GLY A 15 1.13 14.94 0.53
C GLY A 15 2.54 14.71 -0.02
N ALA A 16 3.53 14.50 0.86
CA ALA A 16 4.89 14.15 0.42
C ALA A 16 4.92 12.69 -0.08
N GLU A 17 5.09 12.50 -1.39
CA GLU A 17 5.26 11.17 -1.99
C GLU A 17 6.56 10.53 -1.50
N PHE A 18 6.47 9.29 -1.01
CA PHE A 18 7.65 8.50 -0.62
C PHE A 18 7.88 7.28 -1.51
N ASP A 19 6.83 6.79 -2.19
CA ASP A 19 6.92 5.62 -3.06
C ASP A 19 5.83 5.63 -4.14
N ASN A 20 6.15 5.18 -5.36
CA ASN A 20 5.24 5.18 -6.49
C ASN A 20 5.63 4.08 -7.51
N SER A 21 4.78 3.05 -7.64
CA SER A 21 5.07 1.94 -8.56
C SER A 21 4.86 2.32 -10.03
N ARG A 22 4.04 3.34 -10.34
CA ARG A 22 3.89 3.85 -11.70
C ARG A 22 5.19 4.48 -12.19
N LYS A 23 5.94 5.17 -11.32
CA LYS A 23 7.26 5.73 -11.67
C LYS A 23 8.32 4.65 -11.95
N ARG A 24 8.17 3.45 -11.38
CA ARG A 24 8.99 2.28 -11.69
C ARG A 24 8.56 1.56 -12.97
N GLY A 25 7.32 1.76 -13.42
CA GLY A 25 6.77 1.12 -14.62
C GLY A 25 6.31 -0.33 -14.41
N THR A 26 6.45 -0.89 -13.21
CA THR A 26 6.06 -2.28 -12.90
C THR A 26 5.08 -2.33 -11.72
N PRO A 27 3.98 -3.11 -11.83
CA PRO A 27 3.12 -3.40 -10.68
C PRO A 27 3.89 -4.10 -9.55
N PHE A 28 3.42 -3.92 -8.33
CA PHE A 28 3.93 -4.64 -7.18
C PHE A 28 3.07 -5.88 -6.92
N GLU A 29 3.73 -7.02 -6.78
CA GLU A 29 3.06 -8.31 -6.59
C GLU A 29 3.27 -8.84 -5.18
N PHE A 30 2.19 -9.30 -4.56
CA PHE A 30 2.22 -9.94 -3.24
C PHE A 30 0.95 -10.78 -3.02
N THR A 31 0.97 -11.62 -1.99
CA THR A 31 -0.20 -12.42 -1.59
C THR A 31 -0.95 -11.75 -0.44
N VAL A 32 -2.24 -11.46 -0.65
CA VAL A 32 -3.08 -10.76 0.34
C VAL A 32 -3.39 -11.65 1.55
N GLY A 33 -3.35 -11.07 2.75
CA GLY A 33 -3.76 -11.73 4.00
C GLY A 33 -2.74 -12.75 4.51
N LYS A 34 -1.46 -12.55 4.19
CA LYS A 34 -0.34 -13.40 4.59
C LYS A 34 0.74 -12.67 5.39
N GLY A 35 0.54 -11.40 5.72
CA GLY A 35 1.52 -10.56 6.40
C GLY A 35 2.74 -10.22 5.53
N MET A 36 2.59 -10.28 4.20
CA MET A 36 3.66 -9.96 3.24
C MET A 36 3.82 -8.46 3.03
N VAL A 37 2.82 -7.69 3.42
CA VAL A 37 2.76 -6.22 3.35
C VAL A 37 2.30 -5.68 4.70
N ILE A 38 2.33 -4.35 4.86
CA ILE A 38 1.81 -3.70 6.06
C ILE A 38 0.35 -4.09 6.31
N GLU A 39 -0.04 -4.18 7.59
CA GLU A 39 -1.36 -4.66 7.99
C GLU A 39 -2.52 -3.89 7.35
N GLY A 40 -2.34 -2.57 7.18
CA GLY A 40 -3.33 -1.72 6.53
C GLY A 40 -3.61 -2.10 5.07
N TRP A 41 -2.63 -2.64 4.34
CA TRP A 41 -2.84 -3.19 3.00
C TRP A 41 -3.54 -4.54 3.04
N ASP A 42 -3.07 -5.44 3.91
CA ASP A 42 -3.61 -6.80 4.03
C ASP A 42 -5.11 -6.77 4.37
N LYS A 43 -5.55 -5.84 5.21
CA LYS A 43 -6.97 -5.61 5.52
C LYS A 43 -7.65 -4.74 4.46
N GLY A 44 -6.98 -3.68 4.04
CA GLY A 44 -7.55 -2.63 3.20
C GLY A 44 -7.79 -3.02 1.75
N LEU A 45 -7.23 -4.12 1.26
CA LEU A 45 -7.39 -4.58 -0.13
C LEU A 45 -8.42 -5.70 -0.30
N VAL A 46 -8.90 -6.28 0.79
CA VAL A 46 -9.94 -7.31 0.74
C VAL A 46 -11.20 -6.76 0.05
N GLY A 47 -11.76 -7.56 -0.85
CA GLY A 47 -12.96 -7.22 -1.62
C GLY A 47 -12.75 -6.24 -2.77
N MET A 48 -11.51 -5.88 -3.13
CA MET A 48 -11.24 -5.17 -4.38
C MET A 48 -11.46 -6.08 -5.60
N GLN A 49 -11.81 -5.47 -6.72
CA GLN A 49 -11.96 -6.13 -8.01
C GLN A 49 -10.90 -5.58 -8.98
N VAL A 50 -10.50 -6.39 -9.96
CA VAL A 50 -9.56 -5.98 -11.01
C VAL A 50 -10.07 -4.73 -11.72
N GLY A 51 -9.18 -3.75 -11.93
CA GLY A 51 -9.48 -2.41 -12.44
C GLY A 51 -9.98 -1.42 -11.37
N GLY A 52 -10.29 -1.90 -10.16
CA GLY A 52 -10.76 -1.08 -9.06
C GLY A 52 -9.66 -0.23 -8.44
N GLN A 53 -10.01 0.99 -8.02
CA GLN A 53 -9.13 1.89 -7.30
C GLN A 53 -9.61 2.10 -5.86
N ARG A 54 -8.67 2.26 -4.93
CA ARG A 54 -8.96 2.47 -3.51
C ARG A 54 -7.95 3.44 -2.89
N ALA A 55 -8.46 4.38 -2.10
CA ALA A 55 -7.63 5.20 -1.23
C ALA A 55 -7.63 4.61 0.18
N LEU A 56 -6.43 4.38 0.74
CA LEU A 56 -6.24 3.89 2.10
C LEU A 56 -5.51 4.97 2.92
N VAL A 57 -6.09 5.32 4.06
CA VAL A 57 -5.41 6.11 5.10
C VAL A 57 -5.04 5.14 6.20
N ILE A 58 -3.74 4.93 6.38
CA ILE A 58 -3.19 3.89 7.25
C ILE A 58 -2.45 4.57 8.40
N PRO A 59 -2.95 4.46 9.64
CA PRO A 59 -2.27 5.00 10.81
C PRO A 59 -0.99 4.19 11.10
N PRO A 60 -0.01 4.76 11.83
CA PRO A 60 1.32 4.18 11.99
C PRO A 60 1.33 2.77 12.58
N GLU A 61 0.39 2.45 13.47
CA GLU A 61 0.24 1.14 14.10
C GLU A 61 -0.10 0.01 13.12
N MET A 62 -0.68 0.33 11.96
CA MET A 62 -0.95 -0.62 10.86
C MET A 62 0.04 -0.45 9.69
N ALA A 63 1.13 0.32 9.90
CA ALA A 63 2.17 0.62 8.93
C ALA A 63 3.57 0.32 9.51
N TYR A 64 4.42 1.34 9.68
CA TYR A 64 5.83 1.19 10.09
C TYR A 64 6.10 1.66 11.54
N GLY A 65 5.04 1.97 12.30
CA GLY A 65 5.12 2.24 13.73
C GLY A 65 6.08 3.35 14.15
N GLU A 66 6.61 3.22 15.36
CA GLU A 66 7.53 4.18 15.98
C GLU A 66 8.93 4.14 15.37
N GLN A 67 9.29 3.08 14.64
CA GLN A 67 10.61 2.97 14.02
C GLN A 67 10.68 3.74 12.69
N GLY A 68 9.58 3.78 11.93
CA GLY A 68 9.61 4.25 10.53
C GLY A 68 10.47 3.34 9.63
N ILE A 69 10.67 3.74 8.38
CA ILE A 69 11.51 3.00 7.42
C ILE A 69 11.96 3.88 6.26
N GLY A 70 13.27 3.87 5.94
CA GLY A 70 13.80 4.61 4.79
C GLY A 70 13.37 6.09 4.80
N PRO A 71 12.61 6.58 3.79
CA PRO A 71 12.12 7.95 3.73
C PRO A 71 10.90 8.24 4.63
N ILE A 72 10.35 7.23 5.31
CA ILE A 72 9.14 7.33 6.14
C ILE A 72 9.55 7.56 7.61
N PRO A 73 9.24 8.73 8.20
CA PRO A 73 9.54 9.00 9.60
C PRO A 73 8.76 8.10 10.58
N PRO A 74 9.27 7.93 11.81
CA PRO A 74 8.50 7.42 12.95
C PRO A 74 7.09 7.98 13.06
N ASN A 75 6.13 7.14 13.44
CA ASN A 75 4.75 7.52 13.74
C ASN A 75 4.02 8.23 12.58
N SER A 76 4.40 7.93 11.34
CA SER A 76 3.78 8.52 10.16
C SER A 76 2.48 7.80 9.76
N THR A 77 1.41 8.58 9.60
CA THR A 77 0.22 8.13 8.87
C THR A 77 0.51 8.17 7.37
N LEU A 78 0.13 7.10 6.67
CA LEU A 78 0.36 6.94 5.23
C LEU A 78 -0.95 7.04 4.46
N VAL A 79 -0.90 7.66 3.28
CA VAL A 79 -2.00 7.73 2.33
C VAL A 79 -1.59 7.02 1.06
N PHE A 80 -2.26 5.92 0.75
CA PHE A 80 -2.04 5.15 -0.46
C PHE A 80 -3.22 5.28 -1.42
N MET A 81 -2.94 5.58 -2.68
CA MET A 81 -3.88 5.37 -3.78
C MET A 81 -3.45 4.11 -4.52
N ILE A 82 -4.32 3.09 -4.55
CA ILE A 82 -4.00 1.76 -5.06
C ILE A 82 -4.97 1.41 -6.18
N GLU A 83 -4.46 0.81 -7.24
CA GLU A 83 -5.22 0.24 -8.35
C GLU A 83 -4.88 -1.24 -8.48
N LEU A 84 -5.91 -2.09 -8.44
CA LEU A 84 -5.75 -3.53 -8.64
C LEU A 84 -5.66 -3.84 -10.13
N VAL A 85 -4.51 -4.30 -10.59
CA VAL A 85 -4.24 -4.57 -12.01
C VAL A 85 -4.62 -6.01 -12.38
N GLU A 86 -4.34 -6.97 -11.48
CA GLU A 86 -4.55 -8.39 -11.75
C GLU A 86 -4.75 -9.16 -10.43
N ILE A 87 -5.52 -10.25 -10.48
CA ILE A 87 -5.58 -11.30 -9.47
C ILE A 87 -5.17 -12.61 -10.13
N LYS A 88 -4.23 -13.34 -9.52
CA LYS A 88 -3.69 -14.62 -9.96
C LYS A 88 -4.12 -15.76 -9.04
#